data_AF-A0A7X5VQ53-F1
#
_entry.id   AF-A0A7X5VQ53-F1
#
_cell.length_a   1.000
_cell.length_b   1.000
_cell.length_c   1.000
_cell.angle_alpha   90.00
_cell.angle_beta   90.00
_cell.angle_gamma   90.00
#
_symmetry.space_group_name_H-M   'P 1'
#
loop_
_entity.id
_entity.type
_entity.pdbx_description
1 polymer ?
#
loop_
_entity_poly.entity_id
_entity_poly.type
_entity_poly.pdbx_seq_one_letter_code
_entity_poly.pdbx_strand_id
1 'polypeptide(L)'
;MSRVIPLGRERFADVVEVLSDAFRDYPVMRYILADAGDDYETRLAALVGYFTESRFARRYPVLGIEGQGRLVAAANINPPRSVPAPPELKTCYETFGETIGPQAITRFRAFADACEPLEPDEPHYYLGMIGVARGAQGKGHARVLLDALHEMSDRDEEST
;
A
#
# COMPACT_ATOMS: atom_id res chain seq x y z
N MET A 1 6.40 -11.72 21.09
CA MET A 1 5.33 -10.84 20.57
C MET A 1 5.84 -10.15 19.33
N SER A 2 5.02 -10.08 18.28
CA SER A 2 5.33 -9.31 17.07
C SER A 2 5.36 -7.83 17.40
N ARG A 3 6.42 -7.11 17.04
CA ARG A 3 6.56 -5.67 17.29
C ARG A 3 6.30 -4.91 15.99
N VAL A 4 5.48 -3.87 16.07
CA VAL A 4 5.29 -2.91 14.97
C VAL A 4 6.46 -1.94 14.94
N ILE A 5 6.98 -1.68 13.76
CA ILE A 5 8.03 -0.70 13.51
C ILE A 5 7.58 0.28 12.42
N PRO A 6 7.84 1.59 12.56
CA PRO A 6 7.75 2.51 11.44
C PRO A 6 8.87 2.18 10.44
N LEU A 7 8.55 2.24 9.15
CA LEU A 7 9.50 1.98 8.07
C LEU A 7 9.85 3.29 7.36
N GLY A 8 11.13 3.48 7.05
CA GLY A 8 11.59 4.53 6.16
C GLY A 8 11.75 4.04 4.72
N ARG A 9 12.08 4.97 3.81
CA ARG A 9 12.22 4.70 2.37
C ARG A 9 13.32 3.66 2.07
N GLU A 10 14.31 3.51 2.94
CA GLU A 10 15.34 2.47 2.86
C GLU A 10 14.77 1.04 2.89
N ARG A 11 13.55 0.87 3.39
CA ARG A 11 12.82 -0.41 3.45
C ARG A 11 11.89 -0.63 2.25
N PHE A 12 11.96 0.21 1.22
CA PHE A 12 11.06 0.16 0.05
C PHE A 12 10.98 -1.23 -0.58
N ALA A 13 12.12 -1.86 -0.87
CA ALA A 13 12.16 -3.16 -1.52
C ALA A 13 11.45 -4.24 -0.68
N ASP A 14 11.71 -4.27 0.63
CA ASP A 14 11.08 -5.23 1.55
C ASP A 14 9.56 -5.05 1.62
N VAL A 15 9.08 -3.79 1.63
CA VAL A 15 7.64 -3.48 1.65
C VAL A 15 6.97 -3.95 0.37
N VAL A 16 7.59 -3.67 -0.79
CA VAL A 16 7.08 -4.10 -2.09
C VAL A 16 7.04 -5.61 -2.19
N GLU A 17 8.08 -6.32 -1.73
CA GLU A 17 8.11 -7.78 -1.71
C GLU A 17 6.95 -8.36 -0.88
N VAL A 18 6.81 -7.92 0.38
CA VAL A 18 5.79 -8.44 1.29
C VAL A 18 4.38 -8.14 0.79
N LEU A 19 4.12 -6.91 0.33
CA LEU A 19 2.81 -6.53 -0.16
C LEU A 19 2.49 -7.20 -1.50
N SER A 20 3.47 -7.41 -2.39
CA SER A 20 3.24 -8.14 -3.64
C SER A 20 2.89 -9.60 -3.38
N ASP A 21 3.59 -10.29 -2.48
CA ASP A 21 3.24 -11.68 -2.11
C ASP A 21 1.85 -11.75 -1.45
N ALA A 22 1.51 -10.80 -0.59
CA ALA A 22 0.21 -10.74 0.07
C ALA A 22 -0.96 -10.43 -0.89
N PHE A 23 -0.74 -9.57 -1.88
CA PHE A 23 -1.78 -9.11 -2.82
C PHE A 23 -1.82 -9.89 -4.13
N ARG A 24 -0.95 -10.89 -4.30
CA ARG A 24 -0.82 -11.67 -5.54
C ARG A 24 -2.13 -12.25 -6.08
N ASP A 25 -3.00 -12.69 -5.19
CA ASP A 25 -4.30 -13.25 -5.57
C ASP A 25 -5.48 -12.32 -5.22
N TYR A 26 -5.19 -11.07 -4.82
CA TYR A 26 -6.23 -10.10 -4.45
C TYR A 26 -7.09 -9.75 -5.67
N PRO A 27 -8.43 -9.91 -5.62
CA PRO A 27 -9.29 -9.76 -6.79
C PRO A 27 -9.14 -8.44 -7.53
N VAL A 28 -8.93 -7.32 -6.82
CA VAL A 28 -8.75 -6.01 -7.45
C VAL A 28 -7.44 -5.97 -8.25
N MET A 29 -6.34 -6.55 -7.74
CA MET A 29 -5.08 -6.61 -8.50
C MET A 29 -5.20 -7.53 -9.71
N ARG A 30 -5.90 -8.66 -9.57
CA ARG A 30 -6.20 -9.58 -10.68
C ARG A 30 -7.06 -8.92 -11.76
N TYR A 31 -8.00 -8.06 -11.36
CA TYR A 31 -8.82 -7.27 -12.28
C TYR A 31 -8.00 -6.21 -13.01
N ILE A 32 -7.25 -5.38 -12.28
CA ILE A 32 -6.46 -4.27 -12.87
C ILE A 32 -5.44 -4.83 -13.87
N LEU A 33 -4.72 -5.88 -13.49
CA LEU A 33 -3.61 -6.47 -14.25
C LEU A 33 -4.04 -7.70 -15.06
N ALA A 34 -5.31 -7.78 -15.46
CA ALA A 34 -5.87 -8.96 -16.15
C ALA A 34 -5.13 -9.32 -17.45
N ASP A 35 -4.54 -8.34 -18.13
CA ASP A 35 -3.77 -8.50 -19.38
C ASP A 35 -2.26 -8.70 -19.18
N ALA A 36 -1.80 -8.84 -17.92
CA ALA A 36 -0.37 -8.92 -17.64
C ALA A 36 0.30 -10.23 -18.09
N GLY A 37 -0.46 -11.33 -18.22
CA GLY A 37 0.10 -12.64 -18.61
C GLY A 37 1.27 -13.05 -17.72
N ASP A 38 2.39 -13.42 -18.35
CA ASP A 38 3.62 -13.83 -17.64
C ASP A 38 4.30 -12.67 -16.88
N ASP A 39 3.99 -11.41 -17.21
CA ASP A 39 4.53 -10.22 -16.54
C ASP A 39 3.77 -9.86 -15.24
N TYR A 40 2.77 -10.66 -14.83
CA TYR A 40 1.88 -10.31 -13.71
C TYR A 40 2.61 -9.89 -12.44
N GLU A 41 3.63 -10.66 -12.03
CA GLU A 41 4.39 -10.35 -10.81
C GLU A 41 5.17 -9.04 -10.93
N THR A 42 5.78 -8.78 -12.09
CA THR A 42 6.52 -7.54 -12.37
C THR A 42 5.57 -6.34 -12.34
N ARG A 43 4.41 -6.44 -12.99
CA ARG A 43 3.42 -5.36 -13.01
C ARG A 43 2.75 -5.14 -11.65
N LEU A 44 2.55 -6.21 -10.87
CA LEU A 44 2.07 -6.12 -9.49
C LEU A 44 3.09 -5.39 -8.61
N ALA A 45 4.37 -5.75 -8.70
CA ALA A 45 5.43 -5.08 -7.96
C ALA A 45 5.53 -3.59 -8.33
N ALA A 46 5.34 -3.23 -9.61
CA ALA A 46 5.29 -1.84 -10.04
C ALA A 46 4.10 -1.07 -9.45
N LEU A 47 2.91 -1.69 -9.42
CA LEU A 47 1.70 -1.12 -8.83
C LEU A 47 1.84 -0.92 -7.31
N VAL A 48 2.31 -1.95 -6.59
CA VAL A 48 2.59 -1.89 -5.15
C VAL A 48 3.69 -0.85 -4.86
N GLY A 49 4.72 -0.82 -5.72
CA GLY A 49 5.83 0.13 -5.66
C GLY A 49 5.35 1.57 -5.77
N TYR A 50 4.49 1.88 -6.73
CA TYR A 50 3.89 3.22 -6.86
C TYR A 50 3.14 3.64 -5.59
N PHE A 51 2.28 2.76 -5.05
CA PHE A 51 1.55 3.09 -3.83
C PHE A 51 2.45 3.30 -2.62
N THR A 52 3.53 2.54 -2.51
CA THR A 52 4.49 2.62 -1.41
C THR A 52 5.36 3.88 -1.52
N GLU A 53 5.90 4.16 -2.71
CA GLU A 53 6.67 5.38 -2.98
C GLU A 53 5.84 6.64 -2.75
N SER A 54 4.56 6.61 -3.14
CA SER A 54 3.59 7.68 -2.87
C SER A 54 3.48 8.04 -1.37
N ARG A 55 3.59 7.05 -0.47
CA ARG A 55 3.59 7.29 0.99
C ARG A 55 4.93 7.84 1.45
N PHE A 56 6.05 7.23 1.04
CA PHE A 56 7.37 7.71 1.45
C PHE A 56 7.65 9.14 0.97
N ALA A 57 7.30 9.48 -0.27
CA ALA A 57 7.48 10.82 -0.81
C ALA A 57 6.69 11.89 -0.05
N ARG A 58 5.52 11.54 0.49
CA ARG A 58 4.70 12.41 1.36
C ARG A 58 5.01 12.29 2.84
N ARG A 59 5.98 11.44 3.21
CA ARG A 59 6.31 11.09 4.61
C ARG A 59 5.10 10.54 5.38
N TYR A 60 4.21 9.85 4.67
CA TYR A 60 3.09 9.16 5.29
C TYR A 60 3.55 7.89 6.00
N PRO A 61 2.79 7.42 7.00
CA PRO A 61 3.16 6.23 7.75
C PRO A 61 3.17 4.99 6.86
N VAL A 62 4.28 4.25 6.93
CA VAL A 62 4.39 2.87 6.49
C VAL A 62 4.80 2.06 7.70
N LEU A 63 3.99 1.09 8.09
CA LEU A 63 4.23 0.24 9.26
C LEU A 63 4.67 -1.15 8.83
N GLY A 64 5.52 -1.78 9.63
CA GLY A 64 6.05 -3.11 9.37
C GLY A 64 6.07 -4.00 10.61
N ILE A 65 6.15 -5.31 10.37
CA ILE A 65 6.51 -6.31 11.39
C ILE A 65 7.63 -7.17 10.85
N GLU A 66 8.67 -7.36 11.67
CA GLU A 66 9.77 -8.26 11.37
C GLU A 66 9.58 -9.63 12.01
N GLY A 67 10.02 -10.67 11.29
CA GLY A 67 10.04 -12.05 11.75
C GLY A 67 11.24 -12.78 11.15
N GLN A 68 12.04 -13.44 12.00
CA GLN A 68 13.24 -14.17 11.58
C GLN A 68 14.23 -13.34 10.74
N GLY A 69 14.40 -12.05 11.09
CA GLY A 69 15.38 -11.16 10.45
C GLY A 69 14.93 -10.55 9.11
N ARG A 70 13.65 -10.69 8.73
CA ARG A 70 13.09 -10.08 7.52
C ARG A 70 11.71 -9.47 7.78
N LEU A 71 11.27 -8.58 6.90
CA LEU A 71 9.90 -8.06 6.93
C LEU A 71 8.91 -9.19 6.59
N VAL A 72 7.84 -9.31 7.38
CA VAL A 72 6.81 -10.35 7.17
C VAL A 72 5.39 -9.79 7.05
N ALA A 73 5.18 -8.54 7.43
CA ALA A 73 3.93 -7.81 7.23
C ALA A 73 4.20 -6.32 7.06
N ALA A 74 3.36 -5.65 6.29
CA ALA A 74 3.46 -4.21 6.05
C ALA A 74 2.08 -3.56 5.88
N ALA A 75 1.99 -2.26 6.17
CA ALA A 75 0.80 -1.44 5.93
C ALA A 75 1.18 -0.05 5.38
N ASN A 76 0.52 0.38 4.31
CA ASN A 76 0.59 1.71 3.73
C ASN A 76 -0.63 2.52 4.20
N ILE A 77 -0.40 3.64 4.89
CA ILE A 77 -1.44 4.41 5.56
C ILE A 77 -1.42 5.86 5.05
N ASN A 78 -2.60 6.45 4.86
CA ASN A 78 -2.75 7.89 4.66
C ASN A 78 -3.27 8.51 5.96
N PRO A 79 -2.63 9.58 6.46
CA PRO A 79 -3.16 10.33 7.60
C PRO A 79 -4.34 11.23 7.19
N PRO A 80 -5.14 11.74 8.14
CA PRO A 80 -6.26 12.65 7.89
C PRO A 80 -5.89 13.89 7.06
N ARG A 81 -4.67 14.40 7.27
CA ARG A 81 -4.13 15.53 6.50
C ARG A 81 -3.42 15.07 5.24
N SER A 82 -4.04 15.37 4.10
CA SER A 82 -3.40 15.17 2.81
C SER A 82 -2.32 16.22 2.56
N VAL A 83 -1.11 15.76 2.23
CA VAL A 83 0.00 16.55 1.71
C VAL A 83 -0.05 16.49 0.17
N PRO A 84 0.08 17.63 -0.53
CA PRO A 84 0.16 17.65 -1.99
C PRO A 84 1.23 16.69 -2.53
N ALA A 85 0.96 16.07 -3.67
CA ALA A 85 1.94 15.22 -4.34
C ALA A 85 3.20 16.03 -4.68
N PRO A 86 4.39 15.63 -4.21
CA PRO A 86 5.62 16.30 -4.65
C PRO A 86 5.89 15.98 -6.14
N PRO A 87 6.60 16.85 -6.87
CA PRO A 87 6.78 16.72 -8.32
C PRO A 87 7.35 15.38 -8.78
N GLU A 88 8.21 14.75 -7.98
CA GLU A 88 8.85 13.47 -8.30
C GLU A 88 7.83 12.34 -8.46
N LEU A 89 6.68 12.42 -7.79
CA LEU A 89 5.62 11.42 -7.95
C LEU A 89 4.95 11.45 -9.31
N LYS A 90 5.01 12.59 -10.02
CA LYS A 90 4.52 12.65 -11.40
C LYS A 90 5.35 11.71 -12.29
N THR A 91 6.68 11.78 -12.18
CA THR A 91 7.57 10.87 -12.89
C THR A 91 7.36 9.42 -12.47
N CYS A 92 7.19 9.16 -11.16
CA CYS A 92 6.85 7.82 -10.70
C CYS A 92 5.54 7.29 -11.29
N TYR A 93 4.50 8.14 -11.40
CA TYR A 93 3.22 7.77 -12.01
C TYR A 93 3.35 7.46 -13.51
N GLU A 94 4.15 8.24 -14.24
CA GLU A 94 4.43 8.02 -15.66
C GLU A 94 5.15 6.67 -15.87
N THR A 95 6.24 6.41 -15.14
CA THR A 95 6.98 5.14 -15.21
C THR A 95 6.12 3.94 -14.78
N PHE A 96 5.30 4.11 -13.75
CA PHE A 96 4.31 3.11 -13.33
C PHE A 96 3.33 2.78 -14.48
N GLY A 97 2.77 3.81 -15.13
CA GLY A 97 1.82 3.64 -16.22
C GLY A 97 2.41 2.96 -17.44
N GLU A 98 3.66 3.29 -17.79
CA GLU A 98 4.40 2.59 -18.84
C GLU A 98 4.60 1.12 -18.50
N THR A 99 4.91 0.80 -17.24
CA THR A 99 5.18 -0.56 -16.79
C THR A 99 3.93 -1.44 -16.76
N ILE A 100 2.81 -0.93 -16.22
CA ILE A 100 1.59 -1.75 -16.09
C ILE A 100 0.78 -1.81 -17.41
N GLY A 101 0.98 -0.83 -18.29
CA GLY A 101 0.36 -0.74 -19.59
C GLY A 101 -0.99 0.01 -19.60
N PRO A 102 -1.42 0.47 -20.78
CA PRO A 102 -2.56 1.39 -20.91
C PRO A 102 -3.90 0.74 -20.51
N GLN A 103 -4.11 -0.55 -20.78
CA GLN A 103 -5.35 -1.22 -20.38
C GLN A 103 -5.47 -1.35 -18.86
N ALA A 104 -4.35 -1.66 -18.19
CA ALA A 104 -4.30 -1.69 -16.74
C ALA A 104 -4.54 -0.31 -16.13
N ILE A 105 -3.97 0.76 -16.71
CA ILE A 105 -4.27 2.14 -16.30
C ILE A 105 -5.76 2.48 -16.45
N THR A 106 -6.40 2.07 -17.55
CA THR A 106 -7.84 2.26 -17.74
C THR A 106 -8.65 1.56 -16.64
N ARG A 107 -8.33 0.31 -16.31
CA ARG A 107 -9.02 -0.43 -15.23
C ARG A 107 -8.74 0.16 -13.86
N PHE A 108 -7.51 0.60 -13.61
CA PHE A 108 -7.11 1.29 -12.38
C PHE A 108 -7.93 2.57 -12.17
N ARG A 109 -8.05 3.41 -13.21
CA ARG A 109 -8.87 4.62 -13.16
C ARG A 109 -10.35 4.30 -12.97
N ALA A 110 -10.90 3.35 -13.73
CA ALA A 110 -12.29 2.95 -13.58
C ALA A 110 -12.61 2.45 -12.16
N PHE A 111 -11.68 1.74 -11.51
CA PHE A 111 -11.82 1.35 -10.11
C PHE A 111 -11.76 2.56 -9.17
N ALA A 112 -10.79 3.47 -9.37
CA ALA A 112 -10.68 4.69 -8.57
C ALA A 112 -11.94 5.57 -8.68
N ASP A 113 -12.42 5.84 -9.89
CA ASP A 113 -13.63 6.64 -10.15
C ASP A 113 -14.89 6.00 -9.52
N ALA A 114 -14.94 4.68 -9.43
CA ALA A 114 -16.05 3.97 -8.76
C ALA A 114 -15.98 4.05 -7.23
N CYS A 115 -14.78 4.21 -6.66
CA CYS A 115 -14.57 4.35 -5.23
C CYS A 115 -14.67 5.79 -4.74
N GLU A 116 -14.33 6.78 -5.57
CA GLU A 116 -14.30 8.20 -5.21
C GLU A 116 -15.59 8.69 -4.51
N PRO A 117 -16.82 8.35 -4.96
CA PRO A 117 -18.05 8.80 -4.28
C PRO A 117 -18.29 8.16 -2.90
N LEU A 118 -17.51 7.15 -2.53
CA LEU A 118 -17.61 6.43 -1.27
C LEU A 118 -16.58 6.90 -0.23
N GLU A 119 -15.65 7.78 -0.63
CA GLU A 119 -14.65 8.32 0.29
C GLU A 119 -15.32 9.26 1.30
N PRO A 120 -15.01 9.14 2.61
CA PRO A 120 -15.51 10.08 3.60
C PRO A 120 -15.01 11.50 3.34
N ASP A 121 -15.90 12.48 3.46
CA ASP A 121 -15.57 13.90 3.34
C ASP A 121 -14.91 14.49 4.61
N GLU A 122 -14.89 13.72 5.70
CA GLU A 122 -14.29 14.12 7.00
C GLU A 122 -12.84 13.64 7.11
N PRO A 123 -11.96 14.33 7.87
CA PRO A 123 -10.57 13.91 8.03
C PRO A 123 -10.45 12.54 8.72
N HIS A 124 -9.88 11.57 8.01
CA HIS A 124 -9.78 10.19 8.51
C HIS A 124 -8.46 9.52 8.10
N TYR A 125 -8.03 8.54 8.89
CA TYR A 125 -6.98 7.63 8.47
C TYR A 125 -7.51 6.66 7.40
N TYR A 126 -6.81 6.56 6.27
CA TYR A 126 -7.14 5.60 5.22
C TYR A 126 -6.06 4.52 5.12
N LEU A 127 -6.47 3.26 5.35
CA LEU A 127 -5.60 2.09 5.20
C LEU A 127 -5.58 1.64 3.74
N GLY A 128 -4.60 2.12 2.98
CA GLY A 128 -4.52 1.85 1.54
C GLY A 128 -4.12 0.41 1.21
N MET A 129 -3.13 -0.14 1.90
CA MET A 129 -2.74 -1.54 1.77
C MET A 129 -2.33 -2.11 3.12
N ILE A 130 -2.74 -3.34 3.43
CA ILE A 130 -2.24 -4.12 4.56
C ILE A 130 -2.03 -5.56 4.09
N GLY A 131 -0.84 -6.11 4.35
CA GLY A 131 -0.47 -7.43 3.85
C GLY A 131 0.45 -8.17 4.80
N VAL A 132 0.35 -9.49 4.78
CA VAL A 132 1.26 -10.42 5.47
C VAL A 132 1.75 -11.42 4.43
N ALA A 133 3.07 -11.59 4.34
CA ALA A 133 3.69 -12.58 3.46
C ALA A 133 3.10 -13.97 3.74
N ARG A 134 2.83 -14.77 2.70
CA ARG A 134 2.06 -16.03 2.78
C ARG A 134 2.59 -16.99 3.85
N GLY A 135 3.91 -17.14 3.96
CA GLY A 135 4.56 -18.00 4.97
C GLY A 135 4.41 -17.52 6.43
N ALA A 136 3.90 -16.30 6.64
CA ALA A 136 3.66 -15.71 7.95
C ALA A 136 2.17 -15.48 8.26
N GLN A 137 1.26 -15.84 7.35
CA GLN A 137 -0.19 -15.70 7.55
C GLN A 137 -0.71 -16.60 8.68
N GLY A 138 -1.90 -16.27 9.21
CA GLY A 138 -2.53 -17.02 10.31
C GLY A 138 -1.93 -16.78 11.71
N LYS A 139 -0.91 -15.93 11.83
CA LYS A 139 -0.20 -15.65 13.09
C LYS A 139 -0.61 -14.34 13.78
N GLY A 140 -1.63 -13.65 13.26
CA GLY A 140 -2.14 -12.41 13.83
C GLY A 140 -1.33 -11.13 13.52
N HIS A 141 -0.36 -11.17 12.59
CA HIS A 141 0.45 -10.00 12.24
C HIS A 141 -0.39 -8.81 11.73
N ALA A 142 -1.38 -9.05 10.86
CA ALA A 142 -2.26 -7.99 10.38
C ALA A 142 -3.09 -7.35 11.51
N ARG A 143 -3.55 -8.14 12.48
CA ARG A 143 -4.25 -7.62 13.67
C ARG A 143 -3.36 -6.64 14.44
N VAL A 144 -2.11 -7.00 14.67
CA VAL A 144 -1.16 -6.13 15.40
C VAL A 144 -0.88 -4.82 14.65
N LEU A 145 -0.86 -4.84 13.31
CA LEU A 145 -0.77 -3.60 12.49
C LEU A 145 -2.05 -2.75 12.59
N LEU A 146 -3.22 -3.38 12.59
CA LEU A 146 -4.51 -2.68 12.75
C LEU A 146 -4.63 -2.05 14.14
N ASP A 147 -4.25 -2.77 15.19
CA ASP A 147 -4.23 -2.25 16.56
C ASP A 147 -3.35 -0.99 16.63
N ALA A 148 -2.16 -1.01 16.00
CA ALA A 148 -1.29 0.17 15.93
C ALA A 148 -1.89 1.33 15.13
N LEU A 149 -2.63 1.05 14.05
CA LEU A 149 -3.34 2.09 13.29
C LEU A 149 -4.48 2.70 14.12
N HIS A 150 -5.27 1.90 14.83
CA HIS A 150 -6.31 2.40 15.73
C HIS A 150 -5.70 3.28 16.81
N GLU A 151 -4.60 2.87 17.44
CA GLU A 151 -3.93 3.72 18.43
C GLU A 151 -3.37 5.03 17.83
N MET A 152 -2.98 5.04 16.56
CA MET A 152 -2.59 6.28 15.87
C MET A 152 -3.80 7.19 15.67
N SER A 153 -4.92 6.62 15.24
CA SER A 153 -6.21 7.32 15.06
C SER A 153 -6.70 7.93 16.38
N ASP A 154 -6.73 7.14 17.46
CA ASP A 154 -7.21 7.56 18.78
C ASP A 154 -6.39 8.72 19.39
N ARG A 155 -5.10 8.82 19.02
CA ARG A 155 -4.18 9.85 19.54
C ARG A 155 -4.13 11.12 18.68
N ASP A 156 -4.68 11.08 17.47
CA ASP A 156 -4.68 12.20 16.54
C ASP A 156 -5.97 13.01 16.71
N GLU A 157 -5.87 14.19 17.31
CA GLU A 157 -7.03 15.07 17.59
C GLU A 157 -7.78 15.52 16.33
N GLU A 158 -7.18 15.33 15.16
CA GLU A 158 -7.80 15.65 13.86
C GLU A 158 -8.42 14.44 13.17
N SER A 159 -8.25 13.23 13.70
CA SER A 159 -9.00 12.08 13.24
C SER A 159 -10.39 12.10 13.89
N THR A 160 -11.44 12.16 13.07
CA THR A 160 -12.84 12.12 13.51
C THR A 160 -13.35 10.71 13.77
#